data_AF-A0A0S8HWB3-F1
#
_entry.id   AF-A0A0S8HWB3-F1
#
_cell.length_a   1.000
_cell.length_b   1.000
_cell.length_c   1.000
_cell.angle_alpha   90.00
_cell.angle_beta   90.00
_cell.angle_gamma   90.00
#
_symmetry.space_group_name_H-M   'P 1'
#
loop_
_entity.id
_entity.type
_entity.pdbx_description
1 polymer ?
#
loop_
_entity_poly.entity_id
_entity_poly.type
_entity_poly.pdbx_seq_one_letter_code
_entity_poly.pdbx_strand_id
1 'polypeptide(L)'
;MEATGYGKIRAVLETRKRAAGRKADQRKSNPRKERPLAQKQVTADKWLAKNRGDMFVCPKQPGQLMISRASCSKRYAMSRRENLKDLLKGDFFQYTYMRGLSVCRDCPIGKKLTLTRPTSRSRPAARH
;
A
#
# COMPACT_ATOMS: atom_id res chain seq x y z
N MET A 1 -58.80 -15.33 17.25
CA MET A 1 -58.98 -15.36 15.78
C MET A 1 -58.82 -13.92 15.30
N GLU A 2 -57.60 -13.55 14.90
CA GLU A 2 -57.09 -13.59 13.50
C GLU A 2 -57.54 -12.33 12.73
N ALA A 3 -56.65 -11.35 12.58
CA ALA A 3 -55.62 -11.23 11.53
C ALA A 3 -56.20 -10.67 10.23
N THR A 4 -55.77 -9.46 9.84
CA THR A 4 -55.63 -9.02 8.42
C THR A 4 -55.08 -7.58 8.33
N GLY A 5 -53.85 -7.38 8.80
CA GLY A 5 -53.05 -6.17 8.58
C GLY A 5 -52.08 -6.27 7.38
N TYR A 6 -52.30 -7.22 6.46
CA TYR A 6 -51.31 -7.62 5.43
C TYR A 6 -51.64 -7.18 4.00
N GLY A 7 -52.54 -6.21 3.81
CA GLY A 7 -52.96 -5.76 2.47
C GLY A 7 -52.20 -4.57 1.88
N LYS A 8 -51.55 -3.74 2.72
CA LYS A 8 -51.01 -2.43 2.28
C LYS A 8 -49.52 -2.41 1.92
N ILE A 9 -48.77 -3.48 2.19
CA ILE A 9 -47.31 -3.49 1.93
C ILE A 9 -46.98 -3.94 0.50
N ARG A 10 -47.91 -4.58 -0.22
CA ARG A 10 -47.64 -5.09 -1.58
C ARG A 10 -47.65 -4.04 -2.69
N ALA A 11 -48.32 -2.90 -2.51
CA ALA A 11 -48.50 -1.90 -3.57
C ALA A 11 -47.27 -0.99 -3.83
N VAL A 12 -46.29 -0.94 -2.92
CA VAL A 12 -45.05 -0.14 -3.10
C VAL A 12 -43.95 -0.95 -3.84
N LEU A 13 -44.12 -2.27 -3.98
CA LEU A 13 -43.14 -3.14 -4.63
C LEU A 13 -43.36 -3.33 -6.14
N GLU A 14 -44.54 -2.97 -6.68
CA GLU A 14 -44.84 -3.15 -8.12
C GLU A 14 -44.63 -1.89 -8.98
N THR A 15 -44.56 -0.70 -8.40
CA THR A 15 -44.33 0.55 -9.14
C THR A 15 -42.85 0.86 -9.42
N ARG A 16 -41.91 0.04 -8.94
CA ARG A 16 -40.47 0.20 -9.22
C ARG A 16 -39.94 -0.65 -10.37
N LYS A 17 -40.78 -1.49 -10.99
CA LYS A 17 -40.35 -2.44 -12.04
C LYS A 17 -40.45 -1.93 -13.49
N ARG A 18 -40.88 -0.70 -13.74
CA ARG A 18 -41.00 -0.16 -15.10
C ARG A 18 -40.56 1.30 -15.17
N ALA A 19 -39.31 1.52 -15.63
CA ALA A 19 -38.78 2.72 -16.29
C ALA A 19 -37.37 3.09 -15.81
N ALA A 20 -36.39 2.24 -16.13
CA ALA A 20 -35.01 2.68 -16.29
C ALA A 20 -34.30 1.70 -17.22
N GLY A 21 -34.73 1.67 -18.49
CA GLY A 21 -33.94 1.08 -19.56
C GLY A 21 -32.65 1.86 -19.70
N ARG A 22 -31.60 1.47 -18.97
CA ARG A 22 -30.24 1.94 -19.24
C ARG A 22 -29.79 1.21 -20.49
N LYS A 23 -29.58 1.98 -21.57
CA LYS A 23 -28.85 1.50 -22.74
C LYS A 23 -27.52 0.93 -22.25
N ALA A 24 -27.30 -0.35 -22.55
CA ALA A 24 -26.05 -1.02 -22.26
C ALA A 24 -24.95 -0.33 -23.08
N ASP A 25 -24.18 0.51 -22.40
CA ASP A 25 -22.97 1.12 -22.93
C ASP A 25 -22.00 -0.03 -23.26
N GLN A 26 -21.86 -0.34 -24.54
CA GLN A 26 -20.79 -1.22 -25.03
C GLN A 26 -19.45 -0.49 -24.86
N ARG A 27 -18.95 -0.43 -23.62
CA ARG A 27 -17.53 -0.20 -23.37
C ARG A 27 -16.80 -1.44 -23.85
N LYS A 28 -16.34 -1.41 -25.11
CA LYS A 28 -15.29 -2.29 -25.63
C LYS A 28 -14.16 -2.32 -24.60
N SER A 29 -14.09 -3.39 -23.82
CA SER A 29 -12.98 -3.67 -22.92
C SER A 29 -11.77 -3.93 -23.79
N ASN A 30 -10.95 -2.90 -23.98
CA ASN A 30 -9.69 -3.02 -24.70
C ASN A 30 -8.84 -4.03 -23.90
N PRO A 31 -8.50 -5.22 -24.45
CA PRO A 31 -7.69 -6.18 -23.73
C PRO A 31 -6.34 -5.50 -23.49
N ARG A 32 -6.06 -5.19 -22.23
CA ARG A 32 -4.80 -4.62 -21.80
C ARG A 32 -3.74 -5.63 -22.19
N LYS A 33 -3.06 -5.41 -23.33
CA LYS A 33 -1.91 -6.20 -23.79
C LYS A 33 -1.01 -6.37 -22.58
N GLU A 34 -1.00 -7.57 -22.00
CA GLU A 34 -0.08 -7.91 -20.92
C GLU A 34 1.30 -7.83 -21.55
N ARG A 35 1.98 -6.69 -21.34
CA ARG A 35 3.40 -6.62 -21.65
C ARG A 35 4.03 -7.68 -20.74
N PRO A 36 4.68 -8.72 -21.29
CA PRO A 36 5.39 -9.66 -20.45
C PRO A 36 6.36 -8.83 -19.63
N LEU A 37 6.16 -8.82 -18.31
CA LEU A 37 7.17 -8.32 -17.40
C LEU A 37 8.33 -9.29 -17.56
N ALA A 38 9.23 -9.00 -18.49
CA ALA A 38 10.52 -9.68 -18.61
C ALA A 38 11.32 -9.32 -17.35
N GLN A 39 10.90 -9.89 -16.23
CA GLN A 39 11.60 -9.88 -14.97
C GLN A 39 12.76 -10.81 -15.19
N LYS A 40 13.92 -10.25 -15.55
CA LYS A 40 15.20 -10.93 -15.34
C LYS A 40 15.15 -11.42 -13.89
N GLN A 41 15.03 -12.73 -13.70
CA GLN A 41 15.03 -13.37 -12.40
C GLN A 41 16.40 -13.11 -11.76
N VAL A 42 16.54 -11.98 -11.06
CA VAL A 42 17.72 -11.70 -10.27
C VAL A 42 17.62 -12.61 -9.06
N THR A 43 18.45 -13.65 -9.02
CA THR A 43 18.53 -14.55 -7.87
C THR A 43 18.94 -13.78 -6.62
N ALA A 44 18.47 -14.23 -5.45
CA ALA A 44 18.77 -13.58 -4.18
C ALA A 44 20.28 -13.41 -3.97
N ASP A 45 21.08 -14.44 -4.32
CA ASP A 45 22.54 -14.41 -4.17
C ASP A 45 23.21 -13.32 -5.01
N LYS A 46 22.78 -13.17 -6.27
CA LYS A 46 23.30 -12.11 -7.16
C LYS A 46 22.94 -10.72 -6.63
N TRP A 47 21.74 -10.57 -6.07
CA TRP A 47 21.34 -9.32 -5.45
C TRP A 47 22.16 -9.03 -4.18
N LEU A 48 22.33 -10.02 -3.32
CA LEU A 48 23.11 -9.90 -2.08
C LEU A 48 24.57 -9.54 -2.37
N ALA A 49 25.22 -10.24 -3.31
CA ALA A 49 26.60 -9.95 -3.71
C ALA A 49 26.80 -8.49 -4.15
N LYS A 50 25.82 -7.93 -4.89
CA LYS A 50 25.87 -6.55 -5.37
C LYS A 50 25.60 -5.50 -4.27
N ASN A 51 24.72 -5.80 -3.32
CA ASN A 51 24.22 -4.80 -2.36
C ASN A 51 24.81 -4.95 -0.95
N ARG A 52 25.66 -5.96 -0.70
CA ARG A 52 26.22 -6.27 0.63
C ARG A 52 26.90 -5.08 1.30
N GLY A 53 27.61 -4.23 0.55
CA GLY A 53 28.32 -3.05 1.07
C GLY A 53 27.40 -1.94 1.62
N ASP A 54 26.11 -1.96 1.24
CA ASP A 54 25.09 -1.03 1.73
C ASP A 54 24.21 -1.62 2.83
N MET A 55 24.47 -2.87 3.22
CA MET A 55 23.75 -3.57 4.28
C MET A 55 24.54 -3.52 5.59
N PHE A 56 23.83 -3.37 6.70
CA PHE A 56 24.40 -3.36 8.05
C PHE A 56 23.44 -4.03 9.03
N VAL A 57 23.97 -4.48 10.16
CA VAL A 57 23.18 -5.05 11.25
C VAL A 57 22.51 -3.91 12.01
N CYS A 58 21.16 -3.88 12.03
CA CYS A 58 20.43 -2.82 12.73
C CYS A 58 20.25 -3.18 14.21
N PRO A 59 20.72 -2.34 15.15
CA PRO A 59 20.58 -2.61 16.58
C PRO A 59 19.13 -2.48 17.08
N LYS A 60 18.25 -1.87 16.29
CA LYS A 60 16.81 -1.71 16.60
C LYS A 60 15.94 -2.77 15.93
N GLN A 61 16.55 -3.75 15.24
CA GLN A 61 15.83 -4.85 14.61
C GLN A 61 15.98 -6.12 15.48
N PRO A 62 14.86 -6.77 15.85
CA PRO A 62 14.94 -8.04 16.56
C PRO A 62 15.65 -9.09 15.68
N GLY A 63 16.42 -9.96 16.32
CA GLY A 63 17.19 -11.01 15.63
C GLY A 63 18.42 -10.52 14.87
N GLN A 64 18.87 -9.26 15.09
CA GLN A 64 20.12 -8.71 14.52
C GLN A 64 20.23 -8.88 13.00
N LEU A 65 19.09 -8.80 12.32
CA LEU A 65 19.02 -8.98 10.88
C LEU A 65 19.68 -7.81 10.14
N MET A 66 20.28 -8.13 8.99
CA MET A 66 20.88 -7.14 8.11
C MET A 66 19.80 -6.36 7.35
N ILE A 67 19.99 -5.05 7.26
CA ILE A 67 19.12 -4.14 6.51
C ILE A 67 19.96 -3.19 5.68
N SER A 68 19.47 -2.81 4.50
CA SER A 68 20.13 -1.78 3.70
C SER A 68 19.94 -0.39 4.30
N ARG A 69 20.89 0.52 4.08
CA ARG A 69 20.79 1.94 4.43
C ARG A 69 19.50 2.57 3.89
N ALA A 70 19.15 2.26 2.64
CA ALA A 70 17.92 2.75 2.00
C ALA A 70 16.66 2.25 2.72
N SER A 71 16.61 0.99 3.14
CA SER A 71 15.47 0.44 3.89
C SER A 71 15.39 1.04 5.30
N CYS A 72 16.52 1.26 5.97
CA CYS A 72 16.54 1.95 7.27
C CYS A 72 15.96 3.38 7.17
N SER A 73 16.39 4.16 6.17
CA SER A 73 15.86 5.50 5.90
C SER A 73 14.35 5.50 5.62
N LYS A 74 13.85 4.51 4.86
CA LYS A 74 12.41 4.33 4.65
C LYS A 74 11.66 4.04 5.94
N ARG A 75 12.18 3.14 6.79
CA ARG A 75 11.57 2.81 8.08
C ARG A 75 11.43 4.05 8.98
N TYR A 76 12.46 4.89 9.02
CA TYR A 76 12.43 6.18 9.73
C TYR A 76 11.40 7.16 9.15
N ALA A 77 11.33 7.28 7.82
CA ALA A 77 10.33 8.15 7.19
C ALA A 77 8.90 7.65 7.44
N MET A 78 8.68 6.34 7.43
CA MET A 78 7.37 5.73 7.66
C MET A 78 6.92 5.85 9.11
N SER A 79 7.80 5.64 10.09
CA SER A 79 7.46 5.79 11.52
C SER A 79 7.02 7.20 11.90
N ARG A 80 7.42 8.21 11.11
CA ARG A 80 7.03 9.61 11.30
C ARG A 80 5.76 10.01 10.54
N ARG A 81 5.30 9.19 9.60
CA ARG A 81 4.11 9.47 8.78
C ARG A 81 2.81 8.97 9.39
N GLU A 82 2.86 8.31 10.54
CA GLU A 82 1.67 7.73 11.19
C GLU A 82 0.64 8.82 11.49
N ASN A 83 -0.36 8.91 10.60
CA ASN A 83 -1.60 9.59 10.88
C ASN A 83 -2.40 8.66 11.79
N LEU A 84 -2.83 9.16 12.95
CA LEU A 84 -3.65 8.43 13.92
C LEU A 84 -4.90 7.77 13.27
N LYS A 85 -5.35 8.32 12.14
CA LYS A 85 -6.47 7.83 11.32
C LYS A 85 -6.20 6.48 10.63
N ASP A 86 -4.95 6.16 10.29
CA ASP A 86 -4.59 4.90 9.63
C ASP A 86 -4.53 3.73 10.62
N LEU A 87 -4.26 3.99 11.89
CA LEU A 87 -4.26 2.97 12.96
C LEU A 87 -5.67 2.45 13.27
N LEU A 88 -6.69 3.30 13.12
CA LEU A 88 -8.10 2.94 13.38
C LEU A 88 -8.80 2.30 12.17
N LYS A 89 -8.24 2.45 10.96
CA LYS A 89 -8.79 1.87 9.71
C LYS A 89 -7.95 0.71 9.16
N GLY A 90 -6.75 0.49 9.68
CA GLY A 90 -5.80 -0.49 9.16
C GLY A 90 -6.10 -1.92 9.60
N ASP A 91 -5.71 -2.87 8.76
CA ASP A 91 -5.70 -4.30 9.07
C ASP A 91 -4.73 -4.62 10.23
N PHE A 92 -4.94 -5.74 10.94
CA PHE A 92 -4.13 -6.17 12.08
C PHE A 92 -2.62 -6.23 11.75
N PHE A 93 -2.30 -6.66 10.54
CA PHE A 93 -0.92 -6.69 10.05
C PHE A 93 -0.32 -5.29 9.92
N GLN A 94 -1.11 -4.32 9.46
CA GLN A 94 -0.66 -2.93 9.33
C GLN A 94 -0.44 -2.30 10.70
N TYR A 95 -1.32 -2.57 11.66
CA TYR A 95 -1.12 -2.16 13.06
C TYR A 95 0.18 -2.73 13.64
N THR A 96 0.41 -4.03 13.49
CA THR A 96 1.62 -4.70 14.00
C THR A 96 2.89 -4.14 13.34
N TYR A 97 2.85 -3.93 12.03
CA TYR A 97 3.94 -3.34 11.28
C TYR A 97 4.26 -1.90 11.75
N MET A 98 3.25 -1.05 11.91
CA MET A 98 3.39 0.32 12.43
C MET A 98 3.95 0.31 13.86
N ARG A 99 3.41 -0.53 14.75
CA ARG A 99 3.95 -0.73 16.10
C ARG A 99 5.42 -1.13 16.07
N GLY A 100 5.83 -2.01 15.17
CA GLY A 100 7.24 -2.39 14.98
C GLY A 100 8.13 -1.28 14.41
N LEU A 101 7.55 -0.23 13.82
CA LEU A 101 8.28 0.96 13.36
C LEU A 101 8.37 2.07 14.41
N SER A 102 7.59 2.01 15.49
CA SER A 102 7.63 3.01 16.57
C SER A 102 9.04 3.23 17.13
N VAL A 103 9.83 2.15 17.28
CA VAL A 103 11.25 2.21 17.71
C VAL A 103 12.16 2.99 16.76
N CYS A 104 11.72 3.19 15.52
CA CYS A 104 12.44 3.94 14.50
C CYS A 104 12.08 5.42 14.48
N ARG A 105 11.09 5.90 15.24
CA ARG A 105 10.61 7.30 15.20
C ARG A 105 11.70 8.33 15.53
N ASP A 106 12.50 8.04 16.56
CA ASP A 106 13.60 8.89 17.02
C ASP A 106 14.98 8.26 16.81
N CYS A 107 15.07 7.30 15.87
CA CYS A 107 16.32 6.58 15.63
C CYS A 107 17.40 7.50 15.00
N PRO A 108 18.59 7.64 15.62
CA PRO A 108 19.65 8.52 15.12
C PRO A 108 20.24 8.01 13.79
N ILE A 109 20.29 6.69 13.59
CA ILE A 109 20.76 6.06 12.36
C ILE A 109 19.82 6.43 11.21
N GLY A 110 18.51 6.25 11.42
CA GLY A 110 17.49 6.59 10.45
C GLY A 110 17.51 8.08 10.07
N LYS A 111 17.59 8.97 11.08
CA LYS A 111 17.67 10.41 10.89
C LYS A 111 18.84 10.82 9.99
N LYS A 112 20.05 10.31 10.27
CA LYS A 112 21.25 10.58 9.45
C LYS A 112 21.03 10.13 8.00
N LEU A 113 20.55 8.89 7.80
CA LEU A 113 20.35 8.31 6.46
C LEU A 113 19.22 8.95 5.65
N THR A 114 18.25 9.59 6.30
CA THR A 114 17.20 10.36 5.60
C THR A 114 17.71 11.72 5.13
N LEU A 115 18.57 12.37 5.92
CA LEU A 115 19.18 13.66 5.56
C LEU A 115 20.18 13.53 4.40
N THR A 116 20.92 12.42 4.32
CA THR A 116 21.93 12.21 3.27
C THR A 116 21.33 11.90 1.90
N ARG A 117 20.01 11.62 1.80
CA ARG A 117 19.40 11.23 0.54
C ARG A 117 19.23 12.47 -0.36
N PRO A 118 19.95 12.59 -1.49
CA PRO A 118 19.75 13.72 -2.40
C PRO A 118 18.32 13.65 -2.94
N THR A 119 17.64 14.78 -2.99
CA THR A 119 16.32 14.97 -3.60
C THR A 119 16.31 14.79 -5.12
N SER A 120 17.38 14.23 -5.71
CA SER A 120 17.55 14.01 -7.14
C SER A 120 16.79 12.76 -7.64
N ARG A 121 15.46 12.81 -7.55
CA ARG A 121 14.62 12.28 -8.61
C ARG A 121 13.74 13.43 -9.09
N SER A 122 14.37 14.45 -9.66
CA SER A 122 13.69 15.34 -10.60
C SER A 122 13.07 14.44 -11.67
N ARG A 123 11.73 14.42 -11.73
CA ARG A 123 11.00 13.84 -12.87
C ARG A 123 11.64 14.41 -14.14
N PRO A 124 11.99 13.59 -15.15
CA PRO A 124 12.32 14.18 -16.44
C PRO A 124 11.10 14.99 -16.88
N ALA A 125 11.31 16.27 -17.19
CA ALA A 125 10.28 17.13 -17.74
C ALA A 125 9.68 16.45 -18.97
N ALA A 126 8.35 16.41 -19.02
CA ALA A 126 7.64 15.90 -20.17
C ALA A 126 8.11 16.68 -21.41
N ARG A 127 8.63 15.99 -22.42
CA ARG A 127 8.91 16.59 -23.72
C ARG A 127 7.55 16.86 -24.38
N HIS A 128 7.34 18.11 -24.78
CA HIS A 128 6.22 18.56 -25.60
C HIS A 128 6.38 18.08 -27.05
#